data_AF-A0A1I3PMC7-F1
#
_entry.id   AF-A0A1I3PMC7-F1
#
_cell.length_a   1.000
_cell.length_b   1.000
_cell.length_c   1.000
_cell.angle_alpha   90.00
_cell.angle_beta   90.00
_cell.angle_gamma   90.00
#
_symmetry.space_group_name_H-M   'P 1'
#
loop_
_entity.id
_entity.type
_entity.pdbx_description
1 polymer ?
#
loop_
_entity_poly.entity_id
_entity_poly.type
_entity_poly.pdbx_seq_one_letter_code
_entity_poly.pdbx_strand_id
1 'polypeptide(L)'
;MKDYSQLPHAENCDCSVCWSQTEMAKPDPCPSTPCDQCRPASALPVRTLKMHLVAGAWTPLLSQWQITPAFTCAKHTPSDRPPKYWSVVENIGKPVPFVPLHEPFQLVG
;
A
#
# COMPACT_ATOMS: atom_id res chain seq x y z
N MET A 1 16.27 -2.48 -40.59
CA MET A 1 15.16 -3.17 -39.94
C MET A 1 14.28 -2.11 -39.31
N LYS A 2 12.99 -2.06 -39.66
CA LYS A 2 12.03 -1.21 -38.94
C LYS A 2 11.57 -2.01 -37.72
N ASP A 3 11.88 -1.51 -36.53
CA ASP A 3 11.42 -2.11 -35.29
C ASP A 3 9.90 -2.05 -35.22
N TYR A 4 9.27 -3.21 -35.04
CA TYR A 4 7.82 -3.35 -34.94
C TYR A 4 7.21 -2.59 -33.74
N SER A 5 8.03 -2.09 -32.82
CA SER A 5 7.61 -1.50 -31.55
C SER A 5 7.16 -0.04 -31.62
N GLN A 6 7.20 0.60 -32.79
CA GLN A 6 6.86 2.04 -32.93
C GLN A 6 5.93 2.37 -34.10
N LEU A 7 5.39 1.36 -34.79
CA LEU A 7 4.38 1.64 -35.79
C LEU A 7 3.07 1.97 -35.06
N PRO A 8 2.40 3.10 -35.38
CA PRO A 8 1.08 3.36 -34.84
C PRO A 8 0.16 2.24 -35.26
N HIS A 9 -0.58 1.70 -34.29
CA HIS A 9 -1.56 0.67 -34.55
C HIS A 9 -2.74 1.29 -35.31
N ALA A 10 -3.43 0.48 -36.11
CA ALA A 10 -4.66 0.91 -36.78
C ALA A 10 -5.70 1.39 -35.74
N GLU A 11 -6.55 2.34 -36.11
CA GLU A 11 -7.51 2.99 -35.20
C GLU A 11 -8.45 1.99 -34.48
N ASN A 12 -8.69 0.82 -35.09
CA ASN A 12 -9.52 -0.26 -34.54
C ASN A 12 -8.70 -1.54 -34.26
N CYS A 13 -7.51 -1.39 -33.68
CA CYS A 13 -6.67 -2.54 -33.33
C CYS A 13 -7.15 -3.22 -32.04
N ASP A 14 -7.52 -4.50 -32.12
CA ASP A 14 -7.95 -5.32 -30.98
C ASP A 14 -6.80 -6.13 -30.35
N CYS A 15 -5.54 -5.70 -30.52
CA CYS A 15 -4.44 -6.36 -29.84
C CYS A 15 -4.54 -6.12 -28.32
N SER A 16 -3.94 -7.00 -27.52
CA SER A 16 -4.04 -6.96 -26.05
C SER A 16 -3.67 -5.59 -25.46
N VAL A 17 -2.69 -4.89 -26.04
CA VAL A 17 -2.25 -3.57 -25.59
C VAL A 17 -3.29 -2.49 -25.88
N CYS A 18 -3.76 -2.39 -27.13
CA CYS A 18 -4.76 -1.41 -27.54
C CYS A 18 -6.10 -1.64 -26.83
N TRP A 19 -6.54 -2.91 -26.75
CA TRP A 19 -7.75 -3.27 -26.01
C TRP A 19 -7.64 -2.89 -24.53
N SER A 20 -6.53 -3.20 -23.86
CA SER A 20 -6.35 -2.83 -22.45
C SER A 20 -6.34 -1.32 -22.27
N GLN A 21 -5.73 -0.58 -23.18
CA GLN A 21 -5.73 0.89 -23.14
C GLN A 21 -7.16 1.45 -23.28
N THR A 22 -7.95 0.91 -24.20
CA THR A 22 -9.37 1.27 -24.38
C THR A 22 -10.20 0.88 -23.16
N GLU A 23 -9.97 -0.29 -22.58
CA GLU A 23 -10.69 -0.78 -21.39
C GLU A 23 -10.38 0.10 -20.17
N MET A 24 -9.11 0.45 -19.94
CA MET A 24 -8.68 1.33 -18.84
C MET A 24 -9.13 2.78 -19.00
N ALA A 25 -9.45 3.21 -20.23
CA ALA A 25 -10.03 4.53 -20.49
C ALA A 25 -11.54 4.59 -20.22
N LYS A 26 -12.21 3.44 -20.04
CA LYS A 26 -13.62 3.43 -19.67
C LYS A 26 -13.77 3.97 -18.24
N PRO A 27 -14.85 4.73 -17.97
CA PRO A 27 -15.18 5.12 -16.60
C PRO A 27 -15.28 3.87 -15.72
N ASP A 28 -14.72 3.94 -14.53
CA ASP A 28 -14.81 2.87 -13.55
C ASP A 28 -16.30 2.53 -13.33
N PRO A 29 -16.74 1.28 -13.58
CA PRO A 29 -18.11 0.85 -13.35
C PRO A 29 -18.54 1.00 -11.90
N CYS A 30 -17.58 0.99 -10.98
CA CYS A 30 -17.77 1.12 -9.54
C CYS A 30 -16.98 2.34 -9.04
N PRO A 31 -17.40 3.56 -9.41
CA PRO A 31 -16.74 4.75 -8.87
C PRO A 31 -16.86 4.65 -7.35
N SER A 32 -15.72 4.61 -6.65
CA SER A 32 -15.68 4.74 -5.20
C SER A 32 -16.32 6.06 -4.85
N THR A 33 -17.63 6.05 -4.61
CA THR A 33 -18.39 7.25 -4.31
C THR A 33 -17.79 7.76 -2.99
N PRO A 34 -17.18 8.96 -2.97
CA PRO A 34 -16.56 9.46 -1.77
C PRO A 34 -17.60 9.48 -0.66
N CYS A 35 -17.31 8.80 0.43
CA CYS A 35 -18.20 8.85 1.58
C CYS A 35 -18.00 10.18 2.28
N ASP A 36 -19.02 11.03 2.30
CA ASP A 36 -18.96 12.35 2.97
C ASP A 36 -18.68 12.28 4.47
N GLN A 37 -18.80 11.08 5.06
CA GLN A 37 -18.55 10.81 6.48
C GLN A 37 -17.15 10.23 6.74
N CYS A 38 -16.46 9.74 5.72
CA CYS A 38 -15.11 9.21 5.88
C CYS A 38 -14.09 10.31 5.58
N ARG A 39 -12.99 10.33 6.32
CA ARG A 39 -11.84 11.19 6.02
C ARG A 39 -10.55 10.38 5.99
N PRO A 40 -9.69 10.61 5.00
CA PRO A 40 -8.35 10.02 5.00
C PRO A 40 -7.49 10.63 6.11
N ALA A 41 -6.41 9.94 6.48
CA ALA A 41 -5.38 10.54 7.32
C ALA A 41 -4.68 11.66 6.55
N SER A 42 -4.33 12.74 7.23
CA SER A 42 -3.57 13.84 6.64
C SER A 42 -2.50 14.35 7.59
N ALA A 43 -1.39 14.82 7.02
CA ALA A 43 -0.33 15.49 7.74
C ALA A 43 -0.09 16.83 7.05
N LEU A 44 -0.31 17.92 7.78
CA LEU A 44 -0.10 19.27 7.26
C LEU A 44 1.03 19.96 8.03
N PRO A 45 1.97 20.62 7.34
CA PRO A 45 3.04 21.33 8.02
C PRO A 45 2.44 22.58 8.69
N VAL A 46 2.57 22.68 10.01
CA VAL A 46 2.11 23.83 10.80
C VAL A 46 3.13 24.95 10.71
N ARG A 47 4.41 24.59 10.87
CA ARG A 47 5.50 25.55 10.92
C ARG A 47 6.82 24.89 10.54
N THR A 48 7.57 25.51 9.64
CA THR A 48 8.96 25.13 9.38
C THR A 48 9.85 25.62 10.52
N LEU A 49 10.61 24.71 11.12
CA LEU A 49 11.52 25.00 12.24
C LEU A 49 12.95 25.24 11.76
N LYS A 50 13.37 24.55 10.69
CA LYS A 50 14.73 24.66 10.15
C LYS A 50 14.72 24.58 8.62
N MET A 51 15.43 25.51 7.99
CA MET A 51 15.68 25.50 6.55
C MET A 51 17.18 25.36 6.28
N HIS A 52 17.52 24.86 5.09
CA HIS A 52 18.89 24.81 4.61
C HIS A 52 18.95 25.05 3.10
N LEU A 53 20.05 25.61 2.63
CA LEU A 53 20.29 25.78 1.21
C LEU A 53 20.82 24.45 0.65
N VAL A 54 20.04 23.77 -0.18
CA VAL A 54 20.40 22.51 -0.83
C VAL A 54 20.36 22.74 -2.33
N ALA A 55 21.50 22.56 -3.00
CA ALA A 55 21.65 22.80 -4.45
C ALA A 55 21.12 24.19 -4.91
N GLY A 56 21.33 25.22 -4.09
CA GLY A 56 20.89 26.60 -4.39
C GLY A 56 19.41 26.90 -4.09
N ALA A 57 18.63 25.92 -3.61
CA ALA A 57 17.25 26.12 -3.20
C ALA A 57 17.11 26.04 -1.66
N TRP A 58 16.30 26.91 -1.07
CA TRP A 58 15.95 26.85 0.35
C TRP A 58 14.96 25.71 0.61
N THR A 59 15.40 24.65 1.29
CA THR A 59 14.61 23.45 1.57
C THR A 59 14.29 23.36 3.07
N PRO A 60 13.04 23.05 3.46
CA PRO A 60 12.70 22.76 4.86
C PRO A 60 13.33 21.42 5.28
N LEU A 61 14.17 21.44 6.32
CA LEU A 61 14.77 20.22 6.90
C LEU A 61 13.94 19.67 8.06
N LEU A 62 13.32 20.57 8.83
CA LEU A 62 12.52 20.19 9.99
C LEU A 62 11.27 21.07 10.02
N SER A 63 10.11 20.43 10.12
CA SER A 63 8.82 21.09 10.26
C SER A 63 8.04 20.44 11.39
N GLN A 64 7.26 21.25 12.10
CA GLN A 64 6.21 20.78 12.97
C GLN A 64 4.99 20.44 12.12
N TRP A 65 4.37 19.30 12.41
CA TRP A 65 3.24 18.78 11.64
C TRP A 65 2.01 18.65 12.52
N GLN A 66 0.84 18.93 11.94
CA GLN A 66 -0.45 18.58 12.51
C GLN A 66 -0.95 17.33 11.82
N ILE A 67 -1.15 16.29 12.62
CA ILE A 67 -1.64 14.99 12.14
C ILE A 67 -3.14 14.93 12.39
N THR A 68 -3.90 14.71 11.32
CA THR A 68 -5.31 14.37 11.40
C THR A 68 -5.47 12.88 11.13
N PRO A 69 -5.95 12.09 12.10
CA PRO A 69 -6.14 10.67 11.88
C PRO A 69 -7.27 10.40 10.89
N ALA A 70 -7.14 9.29 10.16
CA ALA A 70 -8.22 8.78 9.33
C ALA A 70 -9.45 8.48 10.21
N PHE A 71 -10.62 8.67 9.63
CA PHE A 71 -11.88 8.27 10.24
C PHE A 71 -12.72 7.54 9.21
N THR A 72 -13.12 6.32 9.54
CA THR A 72 -14.03 5.51 8.74
C THR A 72 -15.38 5.48 9.44
N CYS A 73 -16.46 5.78 8.72
CA CYS A 73 -17.81 5.71 9.28
C CYS A 73 -18.21 4.24 9.49
N ALA A 74 -19.24 3.98 10.31
CA ALA A 74 -19.70 2.63 10.63
C ALA A 74 -20.02 1.74 9.41
N LYS A 75 -20.40 2.34 8.27
CA LYS A 75 -20.61 1.60 6.99
C LYS A 75 -19.31 1.03 6.42
N HIS A 76 -18.20 1.70 6.68
CA HIS A 76 -16.87 1.38 6.16
C HIS A 76 -15.88 0.95 7.24
N THR A 77 -16.31 0.92 8.50
CA THR A 77 -15.56 0.25 9.57
C THR A 77 -15.54 -1.25 9.24
N PRO A 78 -14.36 -1.84 8.99
CA PRO A 78 -14.27 -3.28 8.81
C PRO A 78 -14.81 -3.98 10.06
N SER A 79 -15.54 -5.09 9.89
CA SER A 79 -15.98 -5.87 11.05
C SER A 79 -14.76 -6.45 11.77
N ASP A 80 -14.75 -6.40 13.10
CA ASP A 80 -13.77 -7.13 13.92
C ASP A 80 -13.83 -8.64 13.68
N ARG A 81 -14.96 -9.12 13.15
CA ARG A 81 -15.13 -10.53 12.80
C ARG A 81 -14.45 -10.80 11.46
N PRO A 82 -13.45 -11.70 11.40
CA PRO A 82 -12.97 -12.19 10.12
C PRO A 82 -14.14 -12.80 9.34
N PRO A 83 -14.24 -12.57 8.02
CA PRO A 83 -15.38 -13.02 7.22
C PRO A 83 -15.57 -14.53 7.35
N LYS A 84 -16.81 -15.01 7.14
CA LYS A 84 -17.26 -16.40 7.39
C LYS A 84 -16.36 -17.50 6.80
N TYR A 85 -15.59 -17.18 5.76
CA TYR A 85 -14.69 -18.07 5.01
C TYR A 85 -13.21 -17.90 5.37
N TRP A 86 -12.87 -17.13 6.40
CA TRP A 86 -11.53 -17.11 6.98
C TRP A 86 -11.43 -18.16 8.07
N SER A 87 -10.72 -19.25 7.79
CA SER A 87 -10.24 -20.16 8.82
C SER A 87 -9.13 -19.45 9.60
N VAL A 88 -9.34 -19.24 10.89
CA VAL A 88 -8.23 -19.00 11.82
C VAL A 88 -7.39 -20.26 11.76
N VAL A 89 -6.25 -20.20 11.09
CA VAL A 89 -5.21 -21.20 11.29
C VAL A 89 -4.81 -20.99 12.74
N GLU A 90 -5.28 -21.86 13.64
CA GLU A 90 -4.78 -21.90 15.01
C GLU A 90 -3.26 -21.79 14.93
N ASN A 91 -2.64 -21.06 15.85
CA ASN A 91 -1.19 -20.92 15.93
C ASN A 91 -0.57 -22.24 16.44
N ILE A 92 -0.94 -23.34 15.79
CA ILE A 92 -0.20 -24.58 15.73
C ILE A 92 1.01 -24.20 14.87
N GLY A 93 1.98 -23.55 15.52
CA GLY A 93 3.30 -23.39 14.93
C GLY A 93 3.75 -24.73 14.35
N LYS A 94 4.62 -24.69 13.32
CA LYS A 94 5.22 -25.91 12.76
C LYS A 94 5.50 -26.87 13.91
N PRO A 95 5.02 -28.13 13.88
CA PRO A 95 5.27 -29.08 14.96
C PRO A 95 6.78 -29.04 15.18
N VAL A 96 7.21 -28.49 16.32
CA VAL A 96 8.64 -28.40 16.63
C VAL A 96 9.00 -29.85 16.88
N PRO A 97 9.73 -30.53 15.97
CA PRO A 97 10.08 -31.92 16.23
C PRO A 97 10.90 -31.92 17.51
N PHE A 98 10.62 -32.87 18.40
CA PHE A 98 11.43 -33.08 19.59
C PHE A 98 12.89 -33.23 19.16
N VAL A 99 13.73 -32.27 19.55
CA VAL A 99 15.19 -32.34 19.39
C VAL A 99 15.73 -32.88 20.70
N PRO A 100 16.22 -34.13 20.75
CA PRO A 100 16.88 -34.63 21.94
C PRO A 100 18.15 -33.79 22.17
N LEU A 101 18.17 -33.00 23.23
CA LEU A 101 19.39 -32.37 23.70
C LEU A 101 20.26 -33.46 24.33
N HIS A 102 21.21 -33.98 23.56
CA HIS A 102 22.27 -34.82 24.10
C HIS A 102 23.27 -33.92 24.83
N GLU A 103 23.08 -33.88 26.15
CA GLU A 103 23.93 -33.34 27.22
C GLU A 103 24.03 -31.80 27.32
N PRO A 104 23.88 -31.23 28.54
CA PRO A 104 24.22 -29.84 28.80
C PRO A 104 25.74 -29.69 28.70
N PHE A 105 26.23 -28.92 27.72
CA PHE A 105 27.64 -28.54 27.73
C PHE A 105 27.87 -27.63 28.95
N GLN A 106 28.88 -27.95 29.75
CA GLN A 106 29.34 -27.05 30.79
C GLN A 106 30.09 -25.89 30.14
N LEU A 107 29.59 -24.67 30.34
CA LEU A 107 30.35 -23.46 30.05
C LEU A 107 31.51 -23.40 31.05
N VAL A 108 32.71 -23.71 30.58
CA VAL A 108 33.96 -23.38 31.27
C VAL A 108 34.53 -22.14 30.59
N GLY A 109 34.51 -21.02 31.32
CA GLY A 109 35.05 -19.72 30.89
C GLY A 109 34.43 -18.58 31.66
#